data_AF-A0A1M5LV79-F1
#
_entry.id   AF-A0A1M5LV79-F1
#
_cell.length_a   1.000
_cell.length_b   1.000
_cell.length_c   1.000
_cell.angle_alpha   90.00
_cell.angle_beta   90.00
_cell.angle_gamma   90.00
#
_symmetry.space_group_name_H-M   'P 1'
#
loop_
_entity.id
_entity.type
_entity.pdbx_description
1 polymer ?
#
loop_
_entity_poly.entity_id
_entity_poly.type
_entity_poly.pdbx_seq_one_letter_code
_entity_poly.pdbx_strand_id
1 'polypeptide(L)'
;MDNSDDRCRFSLDSEDLPEGLGGFCCWRPTWRETDQCIWHADVEDKPSEELEDSRSEYPERLDGARLVGADLSWISFYECSLAKAILNRAVLDNTNLADANLVEANLSRAGLSSINLRGANLSDAIINQADLHSADLSMSNLATSDFSGSELIHADLAGADISGANFSDTRLPFADLVDTNIRGAQFSRANLQGADLSRSTGGWEDLTESDIRNWNISESELGRVDFSEALLKGVAGRKADLSGAKFTNANLSDSDFVGSSFNNADFSQSNLIEGNFSGVDFSSADFSEADLTNADLSRSKLINSTIHNTKIREVNLSYADLTDADVSNSDFSGANFESTILQNIDLSNSNLSAVNIRSANLSNTTLPRGLTIKRFLPIAIGATTILLTSALVTSLYFNLYKGMYLSYLVILFALASSLLSFYSFLSNEGIR
;
A
#
# COMPACT_ATOMS: atom_id res chain seq x y z
N MET A 1 -62.41 -14.48 -20.29
CA MET A 1 -61.90 -15.77 -19.78
C MET A 1 -60.40 -15.70 -20.05
N ASP A 2 -59.65 -15.22 -19.05
CA ASP A 2 -58.20 -15.16 -19.09
C ASP A 2 -57.73 -16.61 -18.97
N ASN A 3 -57.14 -17.16 -20.04
CA ASN A 3 -56.70 -18.54 -20.04
C ASN A 3 -55.44 -18.57 -19.16
N SER A 4 -55.55 -19.12 -17.95
CA SER A 4 -54.45 -19.20 -16.97
C SER A 4 -53.24 -20.01 -17.46
N ASP A 5 -53.30 -20.55 -18.68
CA ASP A 5 -52.25 -21.33 -19.31
C ASP A 5 -51.24 -20.51 -20.14
N ASP A 6 -51.52 -19.22 -20.44
CA ASP A 6 -50.62 -18.37 -21.26
C ASP A 6 -49.77 -17.39 -20.44
N ARG A 7 -49.56 -17.69 -19.15
CA ARG A 7 -48.74 -16.86 -18.23
C ARG A 7 -47.47 -17.60 -17.84
N CYS A 8 -46.39 -16.84 -17.70
CA CYS A 8 -45.12 -17.36 -17.21
C CYS A 8 -45.31 -18.07 -15.87
N ARG A 9 -44.86 -19.33 -15.76
CA ARG A 9 -44.95 -20.11 -14.52
C ARG A 9 -43.70 -20.00 -13.64
N PHE A 10 -42.83 -19.04 -13.91
CA PHE A 10 -41.60 -18.84 -13.15
C PHE A 10 -41.90 -18.19 -11.79
N SER A 11 -41.35 -18.77 -10.72
CA SER A 11 -41.44 -18.22 -9.38
C SER A 11 -40.12 -18.43 -8.62
N LEU A 12 -39.80 -17.48 -7.75
CA LEU A 12 -38.72 -17.58 -6.76
C LEU A 12 -39.32 -17.42 -5.38
N ASP A 13 -39.06 -18.39 -4.51
CA ASP A 13 -39.45 -18.32 -3.12
C ASP A 13 -38.54 -17.35 -2.36
N SER A 14 -39.06 -16.69 -1.33
CA SER A 14 -38.27 -15.73 -0.54
C SER A 14 -37.08 -16.37 0.18
N GLU A 15 -37.15 -17.67 0.44
CA GLU A 15 -36.06 -18.44 1.06
C GLU A 15 -34.88 -18.65 0.09
N ASP A 16 -35.17 -18.60 -1.21
CA ASP A 16 -34.18 -18.77 -2.29
C ASP A 16 -33.65 -17.42 -2.79
N LEU A 17 -33.92 -16.32 -2.10
CA LEU A 17 -33.51 -14.96 -2.49
C LEU A 17 -32.61 -14.31 -1.42
N PRO A 18 -31.71 -13.41 -1.84
CA PRO A 18 -30.95 -12.57 -0.91
C PRO A 18 -31.84 -11.85 0.10
N GLU A 19 -31.30 -11.63 1.30
CA GLU A 19 -32.02 -11.00 2.39
C GLU A 19 -32.58 -9.62 1.95
N GLY A 20 -33.87 -9.40 2.21
CA GLY A 20 -34.58 -8.18 1.80
C GLY A 20 -35.36 -8.27 0.49
N LEU A 21 -35.14 -9.31 -0.33
CA LEU A 21 -35.97 -9.58 -1.50
C LEU A 21 -37.14 -10.50 -1.14
N GLY A 22 -38.37 -10.04 -1.36
CA GLY A 22 -39.57 -10.88 -1.21
C GLY A 22 -39.72 -11.87 -2.34
N GLY A 23 -40.42 -12.99 -2.15
CA GLY A 23 -40.73 -13.94 -3.21
C GLY A 23 -41.46 -13.28 -4.39
N PHE A 24 -41.33 -13.86 -5.58
CA PHE A 24 -41.91 -13.31 -6.82
C PHE A 24 -42.42 -14.41 -7.73
N CYS A 25 -43.62 -14.20 -8.28
CA CYS A 25 -44.16 -14.99 -9.39
C CYS A 25 -44.27 -14.09 -10.61
N CYS A 26 -43.71 -14.51 -11.74
CA CYS A 26 -43.75 -13.77 -12.98
C CYS A 26 -45.15 -13.88 -13.63
N TRP A 27 -45.76 -12.76 -14.03
CA TRP A 27 -47.09 -12.75 -14.67
C TRP A 27 -47.06 -12.33 -16.15
N ARG A 28 -45.86 -12.31 -16.74
CA ARG A 28 -45.66 -11.97 -18.16
C ARG A 28 -46.28 -13.04 -19.08
N PRO A 29 -46.76 -12.67 -20.28
CA PRO A 29 -47.22 -13.64 -21.25
C PRO A 29 -46.13 -14.67 -21.58
N THR A 30 -46.54 -15.91 -21.88
CA THR A 30 -45.64 -16.92 -22.43
C THR A 30 -45.03 -16.46 -23.76
N TRP A 31 -43.82 -16.92 -24.02
CA TRP A 31 -43.07 -16.56 -25.21
C TRP A 31 -42.94 -17.75 -26.14
N ARG A 32 -43.42 -17.59 -27.39
CA ARG A 32 -43.44 -18.64 -28.42
C ARG A 32 -44.09 -19.92 -27.87
N GLU A 33 -43.50 -21.08 -28.11
CA GLU A 33 -44.01 -22.39 -27.65
C GLU A 33 -43.52 -22.76 -26.23
N THR A 34 -42.98 -21.80 -25.46
CA THR A 34 -42.46 -22.06 -24.11
C THR A 34 -43.51 -21.79 -23.03
N ASP A 35 -43.43 -22.51 -21.91
CA ASP A 35 -44.28 -22.32 -20.73
C ASP A 35 -43.87 -21.10 -19.86
N GLN A 36 -42.93 -20.30 -20.35
CA GLN A 36 -42.32 -19.17 -19.64
C GLN A 36 -42.29 -17.93 -20.54
N CYS A 37 -42.12 -16.74 -19.95
CA CYS A 37 -41.91 -15.53 -20.75
C CYS A 37 -40.49 -15.51 -21.32
N ILE A 38 -40.22 -14.58 -22.25
CA ILE A 38 -38.92 -14.45 -22.92
C ILE A 38 -37.75 -14.30 -21.93
N TRP A 39 -37.96 -13.70 -20.76
CA TRP A 39 -36.90 -13.55 -19.75
C TRP A 39 -36.57 -14.85 -19.01
N HIS A 40 -37.54 -15.72 -18.79
CA HIS A 40 -37.39 -16.92 -17.95
C HIS A 40 -37.25 -18.21 -18.75
N ALA A 41 -37.65 -18.21 -20.03
CA ALA A 41 -37.60 -19.37 -20.89
C ALA A 41 -36.19 -19.96 -21.00
N ASP A 42 -36.08 -21.29 -20.93
CA ASP A 42 -34.80 -22.00 -21.06
C ASP A 42 -34.37 -22.15 -22.52
N VAL A 43 -33.97 -21.03 -23.11
CA VAL A 43 -33.50 -20.92 -24.50
C VAL A 43 -32.27 -20.02 -24.54
N GLU A 44 -31.18 -20.48 -25.12
CA GLU A 44 -29.97 -19.66 -25.34
C GLU A 44 -30.17 -18.72 -26.53
N ASP A 45 -29.32 -17.68 -26.63
CA ASP A 45 -29.24 -16.79 -27.81
C ASP A 45 -30.60 -16.16 -28.19
N LYS A 46 -31.32 -15.66 -27.17
CA LYS A 46 -32.62 -15.01 -27.40
C LYS A 46 -32.46 -13.76 -28.27
N PRO A 47 -33.37 -13.49 -29.23
CA PRO A 47 -33.26 -12.34 -30.11
C PRO A 47 -33.31 -11.03 -29.32
N SER A 48 -32.34 -10.14 -29.54
CA SER A 48 -32.21 -8.86 -28.85
C SER A 48 -33.42 -7.94 -29.08
N GLU A 49 -33.95 -7.88 -30.31
CA GLU A 49 -35.14 -7.09 -30.66
C GLU A 49 -36.38 -7.54 -29.86
N GLU A 50 -36.63 -8.84 -29.72
CA GLU A 50 -37.76 -9.34 -28.93
C GLU A 50 -37.57 -9.12 -27.42
N LEU A 51 -36.32 -9.17 -26.94
CA LEU A 51 -36.00 -8.82 -25.55
C LEU A 51 -36.28 -7.34 -25.29
N GLU A 52 -35.82 -6.44 -26.17
CA GLU A 52 -36.04 -5.00 -26.10
C GLU A 52 -37.54 -4.66 -26.15
N ASP A 53 -38.29 -5.21 -27.10
CA ASP A 53 -39.74 -5.02 -27.26
C ASP A 53 -40.54 -5.50 -26.03
N SER A 54 -40.00 -6.47 -25.29
CA SER A 54 -40.66 -7.01 -24.10
C SER A 54 -40.44 -6.18 -22.84
N ARG A 55 -39.66 -5.10 -22.90
CA ARG A 55 -39.33 -4.27 -21.73
C ARG A 55 -40.45 -3.32 -21.33
N SER A 56 -40.46 -2.96 -20.05
CA SER A 56 -41.26 -1.88 -19.49
C SER A 56 -40.53 -0.53 -19.62
N GLU A 57 -41.29 0.57 -19.57
CA GLU A 57 -40.77 1.94 -19.45
C GLU A 57 -40.18 2.24 -18.06
N TYR A 58 -40.42 1.36 -17.07
CA TYR A 58 -39.98 1.51 -15.69
C TYR A 58 -39.00 0.38 -15.29
N PRO A 59 -38.14 0.59 -14.28
CA PRO A 59 -37.26 -0.45 -13.76
C PRO A 59 -38.04 -1.73 -13.40
N GLU A 60 -37.49 -2.87 -13.81
CA GLU A 60 -38.19 -4.15 -13.79
C GLU A 60 -37.55 -5.15 -12.84
N ARG A 61 -38.39 -6.02 -12.30
CA ARG A 61 -37.94 -7.21 -11.56
C ARG A 61 -37.88 -8.41 -12.50
N LEU A 62 -36.68 -8.76 -12.91
CA LEU A 62 -36.30 -9.84 -13.84
C LEU A 62 -35.44 -10.89 -13.13
N ASP A 63 -35.60 -11.07 -11.82
CA ASP A 63 -34.87 -12.06 -11.04
C ASP A 63 -34.97 -13.46 -11.67
N GLY A 64 -33.85 -14.18 -11.67
CA GLY A 64 -33.72 -15.51 -12.27
C GLY A 64 -33.88 -15.55 -13.79
N ALA A 65 -33.82 -14.40 -14.49
CA ALA A 65 -33.84 -14.37 -15.95
C ALA A 65 -32.73 -15.25 -16.53
N ARG A 66 -33.05 -16.03 -17.57
CA ARG A 66 -32.11 -16.87 -18.31
C ARG A 66 -31.76 -16.14 -19.60
N LEU A 67 -30.56 -15.59 -19.68
CA LEU A 67 -30.08 -14.74 -20.78
C LEU A 67 -28.73 -15.25 -21.33
N VAL A 68 -28.51 -16.56 -21.24
CA VAL A 68 -27.30 -17.24 -21.71
C VAL A 68 -27.05 -16.92 -23.19
N GLY A 69 -25.87 -16.39 -23.49
CA GLY A 69 -25.45 -16.07 -24.87
C GLY A 69 -26.21 -14.91 -25.54
N ALA A 70 -27.21 -14.33 -24.88
CA ALA A 70 -28.03 -13.28 -25.46
C ALA A 70 -27.19 -12.02 -25.72
N ASP A 71 -27.47 -11.35 -26.85
CA ASP A 71 -26.96 -10.02 -27.14
C ASP A 71 -27.88 -8.98 -26.47
N LEU A 72 -27.32 -8.31 -25.47
CA LEU A 72 -27.95 -7.30 -24.64
C LEU A 72 -27.21 -5.96 -24.76
N SER A 73 -26.31 -5.85 -25.73
CA SER A 73 -25.48 -4.66 -25.95
C SER A 73 -26.37 -3.44 -26.10
N TRP A 74 -25.96 -2.32 -25.49
CA TRP A 74 -26.68 -1.03 -25.54
C TRP A 74 -28.06 -0.99 -24.86
N ILE A 75 -28.57 -2.12 -24.35
CA ILE A 75 -29.82 -2.15 -23.59
C ILE A 75 -29.58 -1.50 -22.21
N SER A 76 -30.59 -0.81 -21.68
CA SER A 76 -30.53 -0.28 -20.32
C SER A 76 -31.35 -1.15 -19.37
N PHE A 77 -30.72 -1.63 -18.31
CA PHE A 77 -31.33 -2.27 -17.15
C PHE A 77 -31.16 -1.40 -15.90
N TYR A 78 -31.18 -0.06 -16.08
CA TYR A 78 -31.04 0.90 -15.00
C TYR A 78 -32.05 0.63 -13.88
N GLU A 79 -31.57 0.49 -12.64
CA GLU A 79 -32.35 0.14 -11.45
C GLU A 79 -33.14 -1.18 -11.53
N CYS A 80 -32.94 -2.00 -12.57
CA CYS A 80 -33.62 -3.30 -12.67
C CYS A 80 -33.06 -4.29 -11.64
N SER A 81 -33.91 -5.21 -11.19
CA SER A 81 -33.48 -6.38 -10.42
C SER A 81 -33.30 -7.57 -11.36
N LEU A 82 -32.10 -8.11 -11.37
CA LEU A 82 -31.62 -9.27 -12.13
C LEU A 82 -30.96 -10.25 -11.14
N ALA A 83 -31.43 -10.30 -9.89
CA ALA A 83 -30.86 -11.18 -8.87
C ALA A 83 -30.95 -12.63 -9.34
N LYS A 84 -29.85 -13.39 -9.20
CA LYS A 84 -29.72 -14.77 -9.69
C LYS A 84 -29.94 -14.95 -11.19
N ALA A 85 -29.86 -13.88 -11.99
CA ALA A 85 -29.94 -14.00 -13.44
C ALA A 85 -28.77 -14.82 -13.97
N ILE A 86 -29.04 -15.61 -15.02
CA ILE A 86 -28.07 -16.48 -15.67
C ILE A 86 -27.69 -15.82 -16.99
N LEU A 87 -26.58 -15.10 -16.98
CA LEU A 87 -26.04 -14.25 -18.05
C LEU A 87 -24.71 -14.81 -18.58
N ASN A 88 -24.37 -16.07 -18.29
CA ASN A 88 -23.10 -16.63 -18.72
C ASN A 88 -22.98 -16.61 -20.25
N ARG A 89 -21.84 -16.15 -20.75
CA ARG A 89 -21.57 -15.90 -22.18
C ARG A 89 -22.46 -14.84 -22.87
N ALA A 90 -23.29 -14.10 -22.14
CA ALA A 90 -24.05 -13.00 -22.72
C ALA A 90 -23.12 -11.89 -23.21
N VAL A 91 -23.58 -11.09 -24.17
CA VAL A 91 -22.89 -9.88 -24.65
C VAL A 91 -23.64 -8.67 -24.11
N LEU A 92 -23.03 -7.96 -23.18
CA LEU A 92 -23.56 -6.78 -22.48
C LEU A 92 -22.64 -5.56 -22.69
N ASP A 93 -21.93 -5.53 -23.83
CA ASP A 93 -21.04 -4.42 -24.13
C ASP A 93 -21.84 -3.12 -24.21
N ASN A 94 -21.39 -2.07 -23.53
CA ASN A 94 -22.05 -0.77 -23.45
C ASN A 94 -23.48 -0.79 -22.86
N THR A 95 -23.88 -1.89 -22.21
CA THR A 95 -25.16 -2.00 -21.51
C THR A 95 -25.15 -1.11 -20.26
N ASN A 96 -26.29 -0.48 -19.94
CA ASN A 96 -26.42 0.32 -18.72
C ASN A 96 -27.12 -0.47 -17.62
N LEU A 97 -26.38 -0.97 -16.64
CA LEU A 97 -26.81 -1.65 -15.42
C LEU A 97 -26.57 -0.80 -14.16
N ALA A 98 -26.46 0.53 -14.29
CA ALA A 98 -26.28 1.39 -13.13
C ALA A 98 -27.43 1.20 -12.12
N ASP A 99 -27.07 1.17 -10.84
CA ASP A 99 -27.97 0.93 -9.70
C ASP A 99 -28.80 -0.39 -9.79
N ALA A 100 -28.44 -1.31 -10.70
CA ALA A 100 -29.13 -2.59 -10.85
C ALA A 100 -28.77 -3.56 -9.71
N ASN A 101 -29.68 -4.48 -9.41
CA ASN A 101 -29.45 -5.55 -8.45
C ASN A 101 -29.12 -6.86 -9.18
N LEU A 102 -27.87 -7.29 -9.10
CA LEU A 102 -27.29 -8.48 -9.75
C LEU A 102 -26.74 -9.47 -8.71
N VAL A 103 -27.22 -9.42 -7.47
CA VAL A 103 -26.77 -10.33 -6.41
C VAL A 103 -26.91 -11.78 -6.85
N GLU A 104 -25.86 -12.57 -6.64
CA GLU A 104 -25.76 -13.97 -7.05
C GLU A 104 -25.98 -14.21 -8.57
N ALA A 105 -25.92 -13.18 -9.42
CA ALA A 105 -26.02 -13.36 -10.87
C ALA A 105 -24.78 -14.08 -11.42
N ASN A 106 -24.97 -14.89 -12.46
CA ASN A 106 -23.88 -15.56 -13.17
C ASN A 106 -23.60 -14.84 -14.49
N LEU A 107 -22.52 -14.06 -14.51
CA LEU A 107 -21.96 -13.33 -15.64
C LEU A 107 -20.68 -13.99 -16.17
N SER A 108 -20.43 -15.26 -15.84
CA SER A 108 -19.20 -15.96 -16.23
C SER A 108 -19.00 -15.93 -17.74
N ARG A 109 -17.80 -15.53 -18.18
CA ARG A 109 -17.43 -15.40 -19.60
C ARG A 109 -18.30 -14.45 -20.43
N ALA A 110 -19.02 -13.53 -19.79
CA ALA A 110 -19.77 -12.52 -20.51
C ALA A 110 -18.83 -11.45 -21.13
N GLY A 111 -19.27 -10.84 -22.23
CA GLY A 111 -18.68 -9.60 -22.75
C GLY A 111 -19.33 -8.42 -22.05
N LEU A 112 -18.58 -7.66 -21.26
CA LEU A 112 -19.03 -6.54 -20.44
C LEU A 112 -18.18 -5.29 -20.74
N SER A 113 -17.65 -5.17 -21.96
CA SER A 113 -16.76 -4.06 -22.30
C SER A 113 -17.52 -2.74 -22.28
N SER A 114 -16.94 -1.74 -21.61
CA SER A 114 -17.54 -0.41 -21.42
C SER A 114 -18.95 -0.45 -20.79
N ILE A 115 -19.26 -1.51 -20.03
CA ILE A 115 -20.53 -1.62 -19.32
C ILE A 115 -20.61 -0.56 -18.20
N ASN A 116 -21.81 -0.05 -17.95
CA ASN A 116 -22.04 0.81 -16.79
C ASN A 116 -22.70 -0.01 -15.68
N LEU A 117 -21.94 -0.31 -14.62
CA LEU A 117 -22.33 -0.98 -13.39
C LEU A 117 -22.21 -0.05 -12.17
N ARG A 118 -22.16 1.26 -12.39
CA ARG A 118 -22.03 2.24 -11.31
C ARG A 118 -23.14 2.06 -10.27
N GLY A 119 -22.76 1.95 -9.00
CA GLY A 119 -23.71 1.80 -7.89
C GLY A 119 -24.48 0.47 -7.87
N ALA A 120 -24.23 -0.43 -8.83
CA ALA A 120 -24.93 -1.71 -8.89
C ALA A 120 -24.53 -2.62 -7.71
N ASN A 121 -25.42 -3.55 -7.35
CA ASN A 121 -25.13 -4.57 -6.36
C ASN A 121 -24.86 -5.92 -7.04
N LEU A 122 -23.60 -6.33 -7.08
CA LEU A 122 -23.13 -7.61 -7.60
C LEU A 122 -22.56 -8.50 -6.48
N SER A 123 -23.01 -8.34 -5.23
CA SER A 123 -22.50 -9.20 -4.15
C SER A 123 -22.77 -10.68 -4.47
N ASP A 124 -21.79 -11.54 -4.18
CA ASP A 124 -21.83 -12.97 -4.49
C ASP A 124 -22.03 -13.33 -5.99
N ALA A 125 -21.89 -12.36 -6.91
CA ALA A 125 -22.00 -12.63 -8.33
C ALA A 125 -20.79 -13.43 -8.85
N ILE A 126 -21.02 -14.26 -9.87
CA ILE A 126 -19.98 -15.03 -10.55
C ILE A 126 -19.66 -14.32 -11.87
N ILE A 127 -18.52 -13.65 -11.94
CA ILE A 127 -18.09 -12.80 -13.08
C ILE A 127 -16.77 -13.32 -13.65
N ASN A 128 -16.39 -14.57 -13.33
CA ASN A 128 -15.10 -15.13 -13.68
C ASN A 128 -14.92 -15.27 -15.20
N GLN A 129 -13.70 -15.02 -15.67
CA GLN A 129 -13.31 -15.06 -17.09
C GLN A 129 -14.12 -14.11 -17.99
N ALA A 130 -14.73 -13.05 -17.44
CA ALA A 130 -15.45 -12.06 -18.22
C ALA A 130 -14.51 -10.96 -18.76
N ASP A 131 -14.95 -10.30 -19.83
CA ASP A 131 -14.30 -9.10 -20.37
C ASP A 131 -14.98 -7.86 -19.80
N LEU A 132 -14.29 -7.08 -18.98
CA LEU A 132 -14.75 -5.81 -18.39
C LEU A 132 -13.82 -4.65 -18.77
N HIS A 133 -13.22 -4.69 -19.97
CA HIS A 133 -12.37 -3.58 -20.43
C HIS A 133 -13.14 -2.25 -20.34
N SER A 134 -12.57 -1.27 -19.65
CA SER A 134 -13.17 0.07 -19.45
C SER A 134 -14.58 0.08 -18.85
N ALA A 135 -14.95 -0.95 -18.08
CA ALA A 135 -16.20 -0.96 -17.32
C ALA A 135 -16.22 0.11 -16.22
N ASP A 136 -17.37 0.72 -15.98
CA ASP A 136 -17.64 1.57 -14.81
C ASP A 136 -18.29 0.72 -13.72
N LEU A 137 -17.51 0.32 -12.72
CA LEU A 137 -17.93 -0.38 -11.50
C LEU A 137 -17.88 0.56 -10.28
N SER A 138 -17.77 1.88 -10.49
CA SER A 138 -17.59 2.83 -9.40
C SER A 138 -18.77 2.79 -8.42
N MET A 139 -18.47 2.91 -7.13
CA MET A 139 -19.47 2.88 -6.03
C MET A 139 -20.32 1.60 -5.95
N SER A 140 -19.98 0.54 -6.68
CA SER A 140 -20.73 -0.72 -6.68
C SER A 140 -20.45 -1.55 -5.43
N ASN A 141 -21.39 -2.43 -5.07
CA ASN A 141 -21.14 -3.49 -4.10
C ASN A 141 -20.75 -4.77 -4.82
N LEU A 142 -19.50 -5.17 -4.69
CA LEU A 142 -18.88 -6.35 -5.30
C LEU A 142 -18.43 -7.35 -4.25
N ALA A 143 -18.89 -7.21 -3.00
CA ALA A 143 -18.47 -8.06 -1.89
C ALA A 143 -18.65 -9.55 -2.26
N THR A 144 -17.66 -10.37 -1.90
CA THR A 144 -17.65 -11.84 -2.08
C THR A 144 -17.89 -12.35 -3.52
N SER A 145 -17.85 -11.48 -4.52
CA SER A 145 -17.97 -11.85 -5.93
C SER A 145 -16.71 -12.57 -6.46
N ASP A 146 -16.87 -13.34 -7.54
CA ASP A 146 -15.78 -14.05 -8.20
C ASP A 146 -15.44 -13.41 -9.55
N PHE A 147 -14.34 -12.65 -9.59
CA PHE A 147 -13.76 -12.05 -10.80
C PHE A 147 -12.60 -12.88 -11.37
N SER A 148 -12.33 -14.09 -10.87
CA SER A 148 -11.10 -14.81 -11.21
C SER A 148 -10.87 -14.97 -12.72
N GLY A 149 -9.66 -14.64 -13.16
CA GLY A 149 -9.25 -14.72 -14.56
C GLY A 149 -9.95 -13.73 -15.51
N SER A 150 -10.62 -12.70 -15.01
CA SER A 150 -11.29 -11.68 -15.83
C SER A 150 -10.32 -10.60 -16.35
N GLU A 151 -10.80 -9.76 -17.26
CA GLU A 151 -10.05 -8.64 -17.83
C GLU A 151 -10.71 -7.29 -17.48
N LEU A 152 -10.14 -6.54 -16.54
CA LEU A 152 -10.61 -5.22 -16.08
C LEU A 152 -9.62 -4.10 -16.45
N ILE A 153 -9.01 -4.18 -17.63
CA ILE A 153 -8.04 -3.18 -18.08
C ILE A 153 -8.74 -1.82 -18.21
N HIS A 154 -8.20 -0.78 -17.55
CA HIS A 154 -8.80 0.56 -17.47
C HIS A 154 -10.20 0.62 -16.84
N ALA A 155 -10.63 -0.37 -16.07
CA ALA A 155 -11.90 -0.30 -15.36
C ALA A 155 -11.86 0.73 -14.22
N ASP A 156 -13.00 1.35 -13.93
CA ASP A 156 -13.20 2.25 -12.80
C ASP A 156 -13.91 1.49 -11.67
N LEU A 157 -13.22 1.26 -10.56
CA LEU A 157 -13.76 0.66 -9.33
C LEU A 157 -13.77 1.67 -8.17
N ALA A 158 -13.64 2.97 -8.45
CA ALA A 158 -13.50 3.98 -7.41
C ALA A 158 -14.68 3.94 -6.42
N GLY A 159 -14.35 3.85 -5.13
CA GLY A 159 -15.33 3.79 -4.04
C GLY A 159 -16.16 2.50 -3.98
N ALA A 160 -15.83 1.46 -4.75
CA ALA A 160 -16.53 0.18 -4.69
C ALA A 160 -16.21 -0.58 -3.38
N ASP A 161 -17.10 -1.50 -3.00
CA ASP A 161 -16.83 -2.49 -1.97
C ASP A 161 -16.47 -3.82 -2.63
N ILE A 162 -15.20 -4.20 -2.63
CA ILE A 162 -14.72 -5.49 -3.14
C ILE A 162 -14.32 -6.44 -2.00
N SER A 163 -14.82 -6.22 -0.79
CA SER A 163 -14.41 -7.02 0.36
C SER A 163 -14.69 -8.51 0.17
N GLY A 164 -13.66 -9.34 0.44
CA GLY A 164 -13.72 -10.78 0.25
C GLY A 164 -13.86 -11.27 -1.20
N ALA A 165 -13.85 -10.38 -2.19
CA ALA A 165 -13.97 -10.76 -3.60
C ALA A 165 -12.70 -11.47 -4.10
N ASN A 166 -12.88 -12.37 -5.08
CA ASN A 166 -11.78 -13.11 -5.69
C ASN A 166 -11.35 -12.49 -7.02
N PHE A 167 -10.20 -11.84 -7.03
CA PHE A 167 -9.51 -11.29 -8.20
C PHE A 167 -8.27 -12.12 -8.59
N SER A 168 -8.14 -13.38 -8.14
CA SER A 168 -7.00 -14.22 -8.50
C SER A 168 -6.87 -14.38 -10.02
N ASP A 169 -5.64 -14.34 -10.52
CA ASP A 169 -5.29 -14.44 -11.95
C ASP A 169 -5.95 -13.37 -12.86
N THR A 170 -6.49 -12.29 -12.28
CA THR A 170 -7.19 -11.23 -13.02
C THR A 170 -6.21 -10.24 -13.65
N ARG A 171 -6.57 -9.67 -14.80
CA ARG A 171 -5.82 -8.59 -15.45
C ARG A 171 -6.54 -7.26 -15.23
N LEU A 172 -5.99 -6.40 -14.38
CA LEU A 172 -6.51 -5.05 -14.10
C LEU A 172 -5.43 -3.96 -14.12
N PRO A 173 -4.56 -3.91 -15.14
CA PRO A 173 -3.61 -2.81 -15.26
C PRO A 173 -4.33 -1.49 -15.49
N PHE A 174 -3.83 -0.44 -14.85
CA PHE A 174 -4.36 0.93 -14.92
C PHE A 174 -5.83 1.07 -14.52
N ALA A 175 -6.35 0.15 -13.71
CA ALA A 175 -7.66 0.29 -13.10
C ALA A 175 -7.63 1.39 -12.01
N ASP A 176 -8.75 2.06 -11.82
CA ASP A 176 -8.95 3.01 -10.72
C ASP A 176 -9.59 2.27 -9.55
N LEU A 177 -8.88 2.17 -8.43
CA LEU A 177 -9.35 1.58 -7.16
C LEU A 177 -9.25 2.62 -6.02
N VAL A 178 -9.31 3.91 -6.33
CA VAL A 178 -9.28 4.97 -5.34
C VAL A 178 -10.46 4.85 -4.38
N ASP A 179 -10.22 5.04 -3.08
CA ASP A 179 -11.26 4.95 -2.03
C ASP A 179 -11.99 3.59 -1.94
N THR A 180 -11.43 2.52 -2.50
CA THR A 180 -12.07 1.20 -2.51
C THR A 180 -11.92 0.48 -1.17
N ASN A 181 -12.93 -0.28 -0.74
CA ASN A 181 -12.80 -1.24 0.36
C ASN A 181 -12.33 -2.58 -0.19
N ILE A 182 -11.07 -2.94 0.07
CA ILE A 182 -10.46 -4.17 -0.44
C ILE A 182 -10.32 -5.28 0.61
N ARG A 183 -10.92 -5.10 1.80
CA ARG A 183 -10.73 -5.97 2.96
C ARG A 183 -10.86 -7.46 2.63
N GLY A 184 -9.77 -8.20 2.80
CA GLY A 184 -9.74 -9.66 2.61
C GLY A 184 -9.98 -10.12 1.17
N ALA A 185 -9.93 -9.22 0.19
CA ALA A 185 -9.95 -9.57 -1.22
C ALA A 185 -8.70 -10.39 -1.59
N GLN A 186 -8.85 -11.25 -2.60
CA GLN A 186 -7.79 -12.14 -3.06
C GLN A 186 -7.28 -11.67 -4.43
N PHE A 187 -6.00 -11.32 -4.50
CA PHE A 187 -5.31 -10.84 -5.71
C PHE A 187 -4.14 -11.73 -6.11
N SER A 188 -4.11 -12.98 -5.65
CA SER A 188 -3.01 -13.90 -5.93
C SER A 188 -2.76 -14.01 -7.45
N ARG A 189 -1.51 -13.82 -7.88
CA ARG A 189 -1.08 -13.81 -9.30
C ARG A 189 -1.81 -12.82 -10.21
N ALA A 190 -2.54 -11.85 -9.68
CA ALA A 190 -3.19 -10.83 -10.48
C ALA A 190 -2.16 -9.84 -11.06
N ASN A 191 -2.48 -9.28 -12.22
CA ASN A 191 -1.71 -8.19 -12.81
C ASN A 191 -2.46 -6.88 -12.60
N LEU A 192 -1.95 -6.04 -11.71
CA LEU A 192 -2.53 -4.74 -11.39
C LEU A 192 -1.60 -3.59 -11.79
N GLN A 193 -0.63 -3.81 -12.68
CA GLN A 193 0.39 -2.82 -13.04
C GLN A 193 -0.20 -1.42 -13.27
N GLY A 194 0.30 -0.43 -12.55
CA GLY A 194 -0.10 0.98 -12.70
C GLY A 194 -1.51 1.32 -12.24
N ALA A 195 -2.23 0.42 -11.55
CA ALA A 195 -3.50 0.77 -10.92
C ALA A 195 -3.31 1.74 -9.74
N ASP A 196 -4.37 2.48 -9.42
CA ASP A 196 -4.39 3.45 -8.32
C ASP A 196 -5.27 2.94 -7.18
N LEU A 197 -4.68 2.59 -6.04
CA LEU A 197 -5.34 2.19 -4.80
C LEU A 197 -5.18 3.28 -3.72
N SER A 198 -4.96 4.54 -4.10
CA SER A 198 -4.76 5.59 -3.12
C SER A 198 -6.02 5.79 -2.26
N ARG A 199 -5.80 5.99 -0.95
CA ARG A 199 -6.86 6.14 0.06
C ARG A 199 -7.79 4.92 0.21
N SER A 200 -7.44 3.77 -0.38
CA SER A 200 -8.19 2.53 -0.17
C SER A 200 -8.05 2.03 1.27
N THR A 201 -9.06 1.33 1.77
CA THR A 201 -9.02 0.68 3.07
C THR A 201 -9.02 -0.83 2.91
N GLY A 202 -8.25 -1.53 3.74
CA GLY A 202 -8.16 -2.97 3.68
C GLY A 202 -7.63 -3.61 4.97
N GLY A 203 -6.83 -4.63 4.76
CA GLY A 203 -6.21 -5.51 5.72
C GLY A 203 -6.53 -6.98 5.40
N TRP A 204 -5.55 -7.84 5.66
CA TRP A 204 -5.65 -9.30 5.45
C TRP A 204 -5.83 -9.73 3.98
N GLU A 205 -5.56 -8.85 3.01
CA GLU A 205 -5.54 -9.22 1.59
C GLU A 205 -4.37 -10.15 1.26
N ASP A 206 -4.60 -10.99 0.26
CA ASP A 206 -3.58 -11.84 -0.37
C ASP A 206 -3.17 -11.23 -1.71
N LEU A 207 -1.98 -10.65 -1.76
CA LEU A 207 -1.33 -10.10 -2.96
C LEU A 207 -0.10 -10.92 -3.36
N THR A 208 -0.03 -12.18 -2.95
CA THR A 208 1.11 -13.05 -3.25
C THR A 208 1.30 -13.24 -4.75
N GLU A 209 2.56 -13.24 -5.20
CA GLU A 209 2.96 -13.41 -6.60
C GLU A 209 2.33 -12.40 -7.59
N SER A 210 1.74 -11.31 -7.10
CA SER A 210 1.06 -10.31 -7.94
C SER A 210 2.05 -9.35 -8.63
N ASP A 211 1.66 -8.84 -9.80
CA ASP A 211 2.38 -7.76 -10.47
C ASP A 211 1.72 -6.41 -10.16
N ILE A 212 2.33 -5.68 -9.24
CA ILE A 212 1.84 -4.38 -8.74
C ILE A 212 2.84 -3.25 -9.03
N ARG A 213 3.63 -3.40 -10.08
CA ARG A 213 4.63 -2.40 -10.46
C ARG A 213 3.98 -1.07 -10.78
N ASN A 214 4.59 0.01 -10.29
CA ASN A 214 4.11 1.39 -10.44
C ASN A 214 2.71 1.65 -9.86
N TRP A 215 2.28 0.87 -8.86
CA TRP A 215 1.07 1.20 -8.11
C TRP A 215 1.17 2.53 -7.38
N ASN A 216 0.03 3.20 -7.27
CA ASN A 216 -0.17 4.25 -6.30
C ASN A 216 -1.00 3.71 -5.13
N ILE A 217 -0.38 3.50 -3.97
CA ILE A 217 -1.03 3.14 -2.70
C ILE A 217 -0.86 4.28 -1.68
N SER A 218 -0.76 5.52 -2.14
CA SER A 218 -0.57 6.66 -1.24
C SER A 218 -1.77 6.82 -0.31
N GLU A 219 -1.49 7.05 0.98
CA GLU A 219 -2.51 7.26 2.03
C GLU A 219 -3.50 6.09 2.20
N SER A 220 -3.17 4.88 1.71
CA SER A 220 -3.99 3.67 1.89
C SER A 220 -3.76 3.00 3.26
N GLU A 221 -4.76 2.27 3.74
CA GLU A 221 -4.68 1.44 4.95
C GLU A 221 -4.60 -0.05 4.57
N LEU A 222 -3.38 -0.59 4.48
CA LEU A 222 -3.05 -1.93 3.99
C LEU A 222 -2.25 -2.73 5.04
N GLY A 223 -2.66 -2.64 6.30
CA GLY A 223 -2.02 -3.36 7.40
C GLY A 223 -2.22 -4.88 7.30
N ARG A 224 -1.18 -5.67 7.60
CA ARG A 224 -1.20 -7.15 7.62
C ARG A 224 -1.49 -7.82 6.28
N VAL A 225 -1.26 -7.11 5.18
CA VAL A 225 -1.35 -7.66 3.82
C VAL A 225 -0.18 -8.58 3.52
N ASP A 226 -0.43 -9.63 2.75
CA ASP A 226 0.60 -10.53 2.27
C ASP A 226 1.04 -10.15 0.84
N PHE A 227 2.18 -9.47 0.73
CA PHE A 227 2.86 -9.15 -0.54
C PHE A 227 4.02 -10.11 -0.84
N SER A 228 4.04 -11.31 -0.24
CA SER A 228 5.16 -12.24 -0.45
C SER A 228 5.32 -12.57 -1.93
N GLU A 229 6.56 -12.54 -2.42
CA GLU A 229 6.93 -12.78 -3.82
C GLU A 229 6.33 -11.78 -4.85
N ALA A 230 5.67 -10.70 -4.41
CA ALA A 230 5.07 -9.72 -5.31
C ALA A 230 6.12 -8.82 -5.99
N LEU A 231 5.75 -8.28 -7.16
CA LEU A 231 6.55 -7.31 -7.91
C LEU A 231 6.08 -5.88 -7.61
N LEU A 232 6.76 -5.18 -6.71
CA LEU A 232 6.45 -3.81 -6.24
C LEU A 232 7.43 -2.75 -6.76
N LYS A 233 8.15 -3.01 -7.86
CA LYS A 233 9.11 -2.04 -8.39
C LYS A 233 8.40 -0.73 -8.74
N GLY A 234 8.92 0.39 -8.25
CA GLY A 234 8.41 1.73 -8.56
C GLY A 234 7.07 2.08 -7.90
N VAL A 235 6.63 1.32 -6.88
CA VAL A 235 5.38 1.63 -6.16
C VAL A 235 5.51 2.94 -5.39
N ALA A 236 4.48 3.78 -5.45
CA ALA A 236 4.33 5.00 -4.67
C ALA A 236 3.33 4.75 -3.53
N GLY A 237 3.81 4.70 -2.29
CA GLY A 237 3.03 4.46 -1.08
C GLY A 237 3.28 5.51 0.01
N ARG A 238 3.34 6.78 -0.38
CA ARG A 238 3.58 7.88 0.56
C ARG A 238 2.49 7.90 1.63
N LYS A 239 2.90 7.94 2.90
CA LYS A 239 2.03 7.93 4.08
C LYS A 239 1.06 6.73 4.17
N ALA A 240 1.30 5.64 3.45
CA ALA A 240 0.50 4.43 3.58
C ALA A 240 0.69 3.80 4.98
N ASP A 241 -0.31 3.09 5.48
CA ASP A 241 -0.16 2.19 6.62
C ASP A 241 -0.03 0.75 6.12
N LEU A 242 1.15 0.17 6.30
CA LEU A 242 1.52 -1.20 5.92
C LEU A 242 2.01 -1.98 7.16
N SER A 243 1.52 -1.60 8.34
CA SER A 243 1.92 -2.21 9.61
C SER A 243 1.60 -3.70 9.64
N GLY A 244 2.59 -4.53 9.97
CA GLY A 244 2.47 -5.98 10.04
C GLY A 244 2.31 -6.67 8.68
N ALA A 245 2.47 -5.96 7.56
CA ALA A 245 2.45 -6.56 6.23
C ALA A 245 3.68 -7.44 5.99
N LYS A 246 3.55 -8.42 5.10
CA LYS A 246 4.64 -9.30 4.69
C LYS A 246 5.10 -8.96 3.28
N PHE A 247 6.39 -8.94 3.10
CA PHE A 247 7.11 -8.65 1.86
C PHE A 247 8.20 -9.69 1.61
N THR A 248 8.07 -10.89 2.19
CA THR A 248 9.08 -11.94 2.05
C THR A 248 9.36 -12.22 0.59
N ASN A 249 10.63 -12.17 0.17
CA ASN A 249 11.06 -12.32 -1.23
C ASN A 249 10.47 -11.29 -2.23
N ALA A 250 9.83 -10.23 -1.77
CA ALA A 250 9.20 -9.25 -2.64
C ALA A 250 10.23 -8.27 -3.24
N ASN A 251 9.89 -7.66 -4.38
CA ASN A 251 10.75 -6.66 -5.04
C ASN A 251 10.17 -5.25 -4.93
N LEU A 252 10.68 -4.44 -4.00
CA LEU A 252 10.33 -3.04 -3.76
C LEU A 252 11.38 -2.05 -4.28
N SER A 253 12.24 -2.45 -5.22
CA SER A 253 13.25 -1.53 -5.78
C SER A 253 12.61 -0.28 -6.41
N ASP A 254 13.31 0.86 -6.34
CA ASP A 254 12.87 2.15 -6.88
C ASP A 254 11.52 2.67 -6.33
N SER A 255 11.05 2.15 -5.20
CA SER A 255 9.76 2.55 -4.60
C SER A 255 9.86 3.83 -3.77
N ASP A 256 8.72 4.46 -3.49
CA ASP A 256 8.62 5.71 -2.72
C ASP A 256 7.56 5.61 -1.63
N PHE A 257 8.01 5.48 -0.39
CA PHE A 257 7.19 5.25 0.79
C PHE A 257 7.35 6.34 1.84
N VAL A 258 7.76 7.55 1.45
CA VAL A 258 8.03 8.63 2.41
C VAL A 258 6.89 8.83 3.42
N GLY A 259 7.25 8.77 4.70
CA GLY A 259 6.34 8.98 5.83
C GLY A 259 5.29 7.89 6.05
N SER A 260 5.43 6.71 5.46
CA SER A 260 4.57 5.55 5.71
C SER A 260 4.88 4.86 7.05
N SER A 261 4.02 3.91 7.43
CA SER A 261 4.21 3.02 8.58
C SER A 261 4.38 1.57 8.12
N PHE A 262 5.42 0.90 8.63
CA PHE A 262 5.72 -0.52 8.42
C PHE A 262 6.06 -1.21 9.74
N ASN A 263 5.48 -0.74 10.85
CA ASN A 263 5.71 -1.31 12.16
C ASN A 263 5.40 -2.81 12.17
N ASN A 264 6.33 -3.65 12.65
CA ASN A 264 6.21 -5.11 12.67
C ASN A 264 6.08 -5.79 11.29
N ALA A 265 6.44 -5.11 10.19
CA ALA A 265 6.42 -5.71 8.87
C ALA A 265 7.59 -6.69 8.66
N ASP A 266 7.38 -7.68 7.79
CA ASP A 266 8.39 -8.68 7.42
C ASP A 266 8.91 -8.37 6.01
N PHE A 267 10.17 -8.00 5.89
CA PHE A 267 10.92 -7.75 4.64
C PHE A 267 12.00 -8.80 4.40
N SER A 268 11.92 -9.97 5.04
CA SER A 268 12.94 -11.00 4.90
C SER A 268 13.18 -11.38 3.43
N GLN A 269 14.46 -11.45 3.03
CA GLN A 269 14.89 -11.80 1.66
C GLN A 269 14.37 -10.87 0.55
N SER A 270 13.79 -9.71 0.89
CA SER A 270 13.24 -8.78 -0.09
C SER A 270 14.31 -7.87 -0.72
N ASN A 271 13.97 -7.27 -1.85
CA ASN A 271 14.81 -6.30 -2.55
C ASN A 271 14.22 -4.89 -2.40
N LEU A 272 14.91 -3.99 -1.71
CA LEU A 272 14.54 -2.59 -1.50
C LEU A 272 15.56 -1.61 -2.11
N ILE A 273 16.37 -2.06 -3.07
CA ILE A 273 17.44 -1.25 -3.69
C ILE A 273 16.88 0.07 -4.24
N GLU A 274 17.60 1.17 -3.98
CA GLU A 274 17.27 2.53 -4.47
C GLU A 274 15.89 3.05 -4.04
N GLY A 275 15.19 2.36 -3.13
CA GLY A 275 13.90 2.81 -2.60
C GLY A 275 14.03 4.00 -1.65
N ASN A 276 13.01 4.85 -1.65
CA ASN A 276 12.90 6.02 -0.79
C ASN A 276 11.95 5.74 0.38
N PHE A 277 12.53 5.54 1.55
CA PHE A 277 11.86 5.26 2.82
C PHE A 277 12.17 6.35 3.86
N SER A 278 12.34 7.59 3.42
CA SER A 278 12.64 8.70 4.33
C SER A 278 11.46 8.95 5.28
N GLY A 279 11.77 9.08 6.58
CA GLY A 279 10.79 9.36 7.64
C GLY A 279 9.83 8.21 7.95
N VAL A 280 10.11 7.01 7.47
CA VAL A 280 9.26 5.83 7.66
C VAL A 280 9.41 5.24 9.07
N ASP A 281 8.33 4.68 9.63
CA ASP A 281 8.38 3.91 10.88
C ASP A 281 8.48 2.41 10.61
N PHE A 282 9.67 1.84 10.78
CA PHE A 282 10.00 0.42 10.69
C PHE A 282 10.23 -0.22 12.07
N SER A 283 9.65 0.33 13.15
CA SER A 283 9.88 -0.25 14.47
C SER A 283 9.45 -1.73 14.51
N SER A 284 10.32 -2.58 15.05
CA SER A 284 10.15 -4.04 15.09
C SER A 284 10.00 -4.74 13.73
N ALA A 285 10.36 -4.10 12.62
CA ALA A 285 10.34 -4.76 11.30
C ALA A 285 11.52 -5.74 11.15
N ASP A 286 11.36 -6.76 10.31
CA ASP A 286 12.40 -7.74 9.99
C ASP A 286 12.94 -7.54 8.58
N PHE A 287 14.23 -7.27 8.44
CA PHE A 287 14.96 -7.10 7.18
C PHE A 287 16.01 -8.21 6.96
N SER A 288 15.85 -9.35 7.62
CA SER A 288 16.80 -10.45 7.53
C SER A 288 17.07 -10.84 6.09
N GLU A 289 18.35 -10.86 5.69
CA GLU A 289 18.78 -11.22 4.32
C GLU A 289 18.26 -10.30 3.19
N ALA A 290 17.66 -9.15 3.52
CA ALA A 290 17.18 -8.19 2.53
C ALA A 290 18.32 -7.41 1.86
N ASP A 291 18.02 -6.74 0.75
CA ASP A 291 18.92 -5.83 0.04
C ASP A 291 18.40 -4.38 0.06
N LEU A 292 19.02 -3.52 0.86
CA LEU A 292 18.74 -2.09 0.97
C LEU A 292 19.86 -1.23 0.34
N THR A 293 20.64 -1.78 -0.59
CA THR A 293 21.73 -1.04 -1.23
C THR A 293 21.20 0.26 -1.86
N ASN A 294 21.86 1.39 -1.58
CA ASN A 294 21.48 2.73 -2.05
C ASN A 294 20.10 3.25 -1.61
N ALA A 295 19.41 2.57 -0.68
CA ALA A 295 18.10 3.05 -0.21
C ALA A 295 18.24 4.31 0.66
N ASP A 296 17.20 5.16 0.65
CA ASP A 296 17.10 6.31 1.56
C ASP A 296 16.22 5.98 2.76
N LEU A 297 16.83 5.79 3.92
CA LEU A 297 16.16 5.57 5.21
C LEU A 297 16.38 6.77 6.15
N SER A 298 16.67 7.95 5.62
CA SER A 298 16.90 9.13 6.46
C SER A 298 15.68 9.45 7.32
N ARG A 299 15.90 9.85 8.58
CA ARG A 299 14.85 10.20 9.55
C ARG A 299 13.87 9.06 9.88
N SER A 300 14.14 7.84 9.45
CA SER A 300 13.30 6.68 9.75
C SER A 300 13.49 6.19 11.19
N LYS A 301 12.54 5.42 11.69
CA LYS A 301 12.66 4.66 12.94
C LYS A 301 12.83 3.19 12.63
N LEU A 302 13.84 2.56 13.21
CA LEU A 302 14.19 1.15 13.12
C LEU A 302 14.38 0.56 14.53
N ILE A 303 13.59 1.06 15.50
CA ILE A 303 13.74 0.67 16.90
C ILE A 303 13.34 -0.81 17.04
N ASN A 304 14.17 -1.62 17.71
CA ASN A 304 13.97 -3.08 17.85
C ASN A 304 13.84 -3.84 16.52
N SER A 305 14.26 -3.28 15.38
CA SER A 305 14.18 -3.99 14.10
C SER A 305 15.27 -5.06 13.98
N THR A 306 15.02 -6.09 13.17
CA THR A 306 16.04 -7.08 12.78
C THR A 306 16.62 -6.69 11.43
N ILE A 307 17.94 -6.50 11.36
CA ILE A 307 18.73 -6.14 10.18
C ILE A 307 19.92 -7.11 10.13
N HIS A 308 19.61 -8.41 10.14
CA HIS A 308 20.57 -9.51 10.22
C HIS A 308 20.94 -10.02 8.82
N ASN A 309 22.24 -10.20 8.54
CA ASN A 309 22.74 -10.61 7.21
C ASN A 309 22.22 -9.74 6.05
N THR A 310 21.89 -8.47 6.33
CA THR A 310 21.28 -7.55 5.38
C THR A 310 22.37 -6.84 4.57
N LYS A 311 22.16 -6.70 3.26
CA LYS A 311 23.01 -5.84 2.43
C LYS A 311 22.51 -4.40 2.57
N ILE A 312 23.30 -3.54 3.17
CA ILE A 312 22.88 -2.17 3.53
C ILE A 312 23.99 -1.17 3.16
N ARG A 313 24.59 -1.41 1.99
CA ARG A 313 25.70 -0.65 1.42
C ARG A 313 25.20 0.68 0.90
N GLU A 314 25.97 1.74 1.11
CA GLU A 314 25.69 3.09 0.59
C GLU A 314 24.29 3.63 0.98
N VAL A 315 23.66 3.06 2.01
CA VAL A 315 22.36 3.47 2.51
C VAL A 315 22.45 4.86 3.16
N ASN A 316 21.41 5.68 3.00
CA ASN A 316 21.29 6.91 3.77
C ASN A 316 20.48 6.65 5.06
N LEU A 317 21.14 6.65 6.22
CA LEU A 317 20.50 6.50 7.54
C LEU A 317 20.62 7.79 8.37
N SER A 318 20.86 8.93 7.73
CA SER A 318 21.03 10.20 8.44
C SER A 318 19.79 10.53 9.27
N TYR A 319 20.00 10.92 10.52
CA TYR A 319 18.94 11.22 11.49
C TYR A 319 17.98 10.05 11.81
N ALA A 320 18.29 8.82 11.39
CA ALA A 320 17.49 7.65 11.72
C ALA A 320 17.72 7.19 13.17
N ASP A 321 16.78 6.41 13.69
CA ASP A 321 16.86 5.80 15.02
C ASP A 321 16.90 4.27 14.93
N LEU A 322 18.04 3.65 15.25
CA LEU A 322 18.23 2.19 15.26
C LEU A 322 18.34 1.64 16.69
N THR A 323 17.84 2.36 17.70
CA THR A 323 17.93 1.91 19.10
C THR A 323 17.47 0.47 19.27
N ASP A 324 18.31 -0.35 19.92
CA ASP A 324 18.06 -1.77 20.18
C ASP A 324 17.88 -2.66 18.93
N ALA A 325 18.26 -2.19 17.73
CA ALA A 325 18.20 -3.01 16.51
C ALA A 325 19.29 -4.11 16.49
N ASP A 326 18.93 -5.31 16.00
CA ASP A 326 19.91 -6.36 15.68
C ASP A 326 20.48 -6.11 14.29
N VAL A 327 21.74 -5.69 14.21
CA VAL A 327 22.43 -5.39 12.94
C VAL A 327 23.54 -6.40 12.61
N SER A 328 23.47 -7.57 13.23
CA SER A 328 24.54 -8.57 13.16
C SER A 328 24.81 -9.04 11.73
N ASN A 329 26.10 -9.18 11.40
CA ASN A 329 26.61 -9.66 10.11
C ASN A 329 26.19 -8.84 8.88
N SER A 330 25.78 -7.58 9.05
CA SER A 330 25.36 -6.71 7.95
C SER A 330 26.49 -5.84 7.39
N ASP A 331 26.45 -5.56 6.09
CA ASP A 331 27.44 -4.75 5.36
C ASP A 331 26.95 -3.31 5.21
N PHE A 332 27.48 -2.41 6.04
CA PHE A 332 27.18 -0.97 6.02
C PHE A 332 28.22 -0.16 5.25
N SER A 333 29.03 -0.76 4.38
CA SER A 333 30.07 0.00 3.70
C SER A 333 29.51 1.16 2.88
N GLY A 334 30.07 2.35 3.06
CA GLY A 334 29.61 3.61 2.45
C GLY A 334 28.35 4.22 3.06
N ALA A 335 27.75 3.62 4.09
CA ALA A 335 26.52 4.11 4.70
C ALA A 335 26.70 5.50 5.34
N ASN A 336 25.64 6.30 5.32
CA ASN A 336 25.58 7.59 5.99
C ASN A 336 24.86 7.49 7.34
N PHE A 337 25.62 7.48 8.44
CA PHE A 337 25.13 7.52 9.83
C PHE A 337 25.18 8.93 10.46
N GLU A 338 25.09 9.99 9.65
CA GLU A 338 25.10 11.34 10.19
C GLU A 338 23.94 11.56 11.16
N SER A 339 24.24 11.94 12.40
CA SER A 339 23.23 12.19 13.44
C SER A 339 22.29 11.01 13.71
N THR A 340 22.69 9.79 13.36
CA THR A 340 21.94 8.56 13.61
C THR A 340 22.02 8.15 15.08
N ILE A 341 20.94 7.61 15.63
CA ILE A 341 20.89 7.04 16.97
C ILE A 341 21.22 5.55 16.87
N LEU A 342 22.35 5.13 17.46
CA LEU A 342 22.87 3.77 17.41
C LEU A 342 22.97 3.16 18.81
N GLN A 343 21.99 3.42 19.67
CA GLN A 343 22.05 3.04 21.08
C GLN A 343 21.84 1.53 21.28
N ASN A 344 22.67 0.95 22.15
CA ASN A 344 22.63 -0.48 22.51
C ASN A 344 22.82 -1.45 21.33
N ILE A 345 23.58 -1.06 20.31
CA ILE A 345 23.81 -1.86 19.11
C ILE A 345 25.16 -2.59 19.16
N ASP A 346 25.21 -3.83 18.67
CA ASP A 346 26.47 -4.55 18.40
C ASP A 346 26.85 -4.49 16.92
N LEU A 347 27.86 -3.67 16.57
CA LEU A 347 28.45 -3.58 15.23
C LEU A 347 29.75 -4.39 15.12
N SER A 348 30.13 -5.21 16.10
CA SER A 348 31.46 -5.84 16.17
C SER A 348 31.82 -6.68 14.94
N ASN A 349 30.83 -7.28 14.28
CA ASN A 349 30.97 -8.13 13.09
C ASN A 349 30.50 -7.45 11.79
N SER A 350 30.20 -6.14 11.82
CA SER A 350 29.69 -5.40 10.67
C SER A 350 30.82 -4.74 9.86
N ASN A 351 30.66 -4.64 8.54
CA ASN A 351 31.59 -3.89 7.69
C ASN A 351 31.23 -2.39 7.71
N LEU A 352 32.09 -1.57 8.33
CA LEU A 352 31.90 -0.11 8.46
C LEU A 352 32.87 0.71 7.58
N SER A 353 33.39 0.13 6.50
CA SER A 353 34.30 0.87 5.61
C SER A 353 33.61 2.09 4.98
N ALA A 354 34.29 3.24 4.99
CA ALA A 354 33.79 4.51 4.44
C ALA A 354 32.45 5.03 5.01
N VAL A 355 32.05 4.60 6.21
CA VAL A 355 30.83 5.10 6.88
C VAL A 355 31.01 6.53 7.38
N ASN A 356 30.00 7.38 7.17
CA ASN A 356 29.91 8.70 7.81
C ASN A 356 29.23 8.60 9.18
N ILE A 357 29.98 8.72 10.28
CA ILE A 357 29.43 8.68 11.66
C ILE A 357 29.36 10.06 12.33
N ARG A 358 29.30 11.15 11.55
CA ARG A 358 29.30 12.51 12.09
C ARG A 358 28.13 12.72 13.05
N SER A 359 28.42 13.10 14.29
CA SER A 359 27.40 13.36 15.31
C SER A 359 26.48 12.16 15.63
N ALA A 360 26.86 10.93 15.27
CA ALA A 360 26.10 9.74 15.63
C ALA A 360 26.11 9.52 17.15
N ASN A 361 24.99 9.08 17.71
CA ASN A 361 24.89 8.70 19.12
C ASN A 361 25.24 7.22 19.29
N LEU A 362 26.48 6.96 19.75
CA LEU A 362 27.05 5.62 19.93
C LEU A 362 26.97 5.12 21.39
N SER A 363 25.96 5.54 22.15
CA SER A 363 25.86 5.13 23.56
C SER A 363 25.62 3.61 23.65
N ASN A 364 26.44 2.91 24.44
CA ASN A 364 26.41 1.45 24.57
C ASN A 364 26.56 0.68 23.24
N THR A 365 27.18 1.29 22.23
CA THR A 365 27.46 0.62 20.95
C THR A 365 28.78 -0.15 21.02
N THR A 366 28.78 -1.41 20.58
CA THR A 366 30.01 -2.18 20.38
C THR A 366 30.50 -1.98 18.95
N LEU A 367 31.78 -1.61 18.77
CA LEU A 367 32.36 -1.32 17.45
C LEU A 367 33.34 -2.43 16.99
N PRO A 368 33.57 -2.59 15.67
CA PRO A 368 34.59 -3.49 15.15
C PRO A 368 36.00 -3.18 15.67
N ARG A 369 36.80 -4.22 15.90
CA ARG A 369 38.22 -4.04 16.24
C ARG A 369 38.97 -3.38 15.09
N GLY A 370 39.75 -2.34 15.39
CA GLY A 370 40.58 -1.64 14.41
C GLY A 370 39.88 -0.51 13.64
N LEU A 371 38.63 -0.19 13.97
CA LEU A 371 37.94 0.97 13.41
C LEU A 371 38.64 2.27 13.87
N THR A 372 39.32 2.94 12.94
CA THR A 372 39.94 4.24 13.23
C THR A 372 38.90 5.34 13.03
N ILE A 373 38.19 5.71 14.10
CA ILE A 373 37.28 6.86 14.05
C ILE A 373 38.13 8.13 13.98
N LYS A 374 38.13 8.80 12.82
CA LYS A 374 38.56 10.20 12.76
C LYS A 374 37.51 11.04 13.47
N ARG A 375 37.61 11.16 14.81
CA ARG A 375 36.84 12.14 15.57
C ARG A 375 37.21 13.51 14.99
N PHE A 376 36.32 14.10 14.20
CA PHE A 376 36.37 15.54 13.97
C PHE A 376 36.12 16.16 15.32
N LEU A 377 37.19 16.63 15.98
CA LEU A 377 37.05 17.42 17.19
C LEU A 377 36.00 18.50 16.90
N PRO A 378 34.99 18.69 17.76
CA PRO A 378 34.17 19.88 17.65
C PRO A 378 35.14 21.04 17.64
N ILE A 379 35.05 21.89 16.62
CA ILE A 379 35.82 23.12 16.55
C ILE A 379 35.36 23.96 17.75
N ALA A 380 35.98 23.73 18.90
CA ALA A 380 35.86 24.53 20.11
C ALA A 380 36.65 25.84 19.94
N ILE A 381 36.54 26.47 18.77
CA ILE A 381 37.17 27.75 18.41
C ILE A 381 36.10 28.85 18.30
N GLY A 382 34.89 28.63 18.85
CA GLY A 382 33.84 29.65 18.91
C GLY A 382 33.61 30.26 20.29
N ALA A 383 33.63 29.45 21.35
CA ALA A 383 33.23 29.93 22.69
C ALA A 383 34.35 30.70 23.42
N THR A 384 35.60 30.27 23.26
CA THR A 384 36.76 30.94 23.88
C THR A 384 37.13 32.24 23.18
N THR A 385 36.99 32.32 21.86
CA THR A 385 37.20 33.55 21.07
C THR A 385 36.11 34.60 21.32
N ILE A 386 34.85 34.20 21.49
CA ILE A 386 33.77 35.14 21.83
C ILE A 386 33.94 35.67 23.27
N LEU A 387 34.35 34.82 24.24
CA LEU A 387 34.67 35.27 25.61
C LEU A 387 35.94 36.14 25.70
N LEU A 388 36.94 35.89 24.85
CA LEU A 388 38.15 36.73 24.77
C LEU A 388 37.83 38.11 24.21
N THR A 389 36.95 38.23 23.22
CA THR A 389 36.55 39.55 22.68
C THR A 389 35.69 40.34 23.66
N SER A 390 34.79 39.71 24.44
CA SER A 390 34.00 40.43 25.45
C SER A 390 34.82 40.88 26.66
N ALA A 391 35.82 40.09 27.08
CA ALA A 391 36.74 40.44 28.16
C ALA A 391 37.77 41.52 27.75
N LEU A 392 38.26 41.48 26.50
CA LEU A 392 39.15 42.54 25.97
C LEU A 392 38.40 43.86 25.75
N VAL A 393 37.14 43.83 25.30
CA VAL A 393 36.32 45.04 25.10
C VAL A 393 35.90 45.67 26.44
N THR A 394 35.60 44.88 27.48
CA THR A 394 35.34 45.42 28.83
C THR A 394 36.62 45.92 29.52
N SER A 395 37.79 45.32 29.25
CA SER A 395 39.07 45.81 29.76
C SER A 395 39.56 47.08 29.04
N LEU A 396 39.29 47.25 27.75
CA LEU A 396 39.58 48.51 27.03
C LEU A 396 38.66 49.66 27.47
N TYR A 397 37.40 49.38 27.83
CA TYR A 397 36.49 50.42 28.35
C TYR A 397 36.84 50.86 29.79
N PHE A 398 37.47 50.00 30.59
CA PHE A 398 37.85 50.32 31.97
C PHE A 398 39.24 50.99 32.11
N ASN A 399 40.08 50.94 31.08
CA ASN A 399 41.45 51.48 31.12
C ASN A 399 41.59 52.98 30.82
N LEU A 400 40.48 53.72 30.65
CA LEU A 400 40.52 55.18 30.58
C LEU A 400 40.59 55.87 31.95
N TYR A 401 40.51 55.13 33.08
CA TYR A 401 40.66 55.71 34.41
C TYR A 401 41.51 54.86 35.37
N LYS A 402 42.75 55.33 35.56
CA LYS A 402 43.71 55.05 36.65
C LYS A 402 44.37 53.67 36.68
N GLY A 403 45.70 53.71 36.50
CA GLY A 403 46.55 52.53 36.45
C GLY A 403 46.79 51.83 37.79
N MET A 404 47.14 50.54 37.71
CA MET A 404 47.83 49.77 38.74
C MET A 404 48.32 48.42 38.18
N TYR A 405 49.55 48.04 38.51
CA TYR A 405 50.31 46.86 38.06
C TYR A 405 49.83 45.50 38.63
N LEU A 406 48.62 45.40 39.18
CA LEU A 406 48.14 44.19 39.88
C LEU A 406 47.30 43.24 38.99
N SER A 407 46.88 43.68 37.79
CA SER A 407 45.96 42.95 36.91
C SER A 407 46.62 41.86 36.05
N TYR A 408 47.94 41.92 35.83
CA TYR A 408 48.65 40.96 34.97
C TYR A 408 48.84 39.58 35.62
N LEU A 409 49.02 39.51 36.93
CA LEU A 409 49.29 38.24 37.64
C LEU A 409 48.04 37.35 37.74
N VAL A 410 46.85 37.94 37.88
CA VAL A 410 45.58 37.20 37.97
C VAL A 410 45.20 36.58 36.63
N ILE A 411 45.47 37.28 35.52
CA ILE A 411 45.22 36.78 34.16
C ILE A 411 46.16 35.62 33.82
N LEU A 412 47.45 35.72 34.19
CA LEU A 412 48.41 34.62 34.02
C LEU A 412 48.05 33.38 34.84
N PHE A 413 47.53 33.55 36.07
CA PHE A 413 47.08 32.43 36.90
C PHE A 413 45.83 31.72 36.35
N ALA A 414 44.88 32.49 35.80
CA ALA A 414 43.68 31.94 35.17
C ALA A 414 43.98 31.23 33.83
N LEU A 415 44.96 31.72 33.07
CA LEU A 415 45.47 31.04 31.87
C LEU A 415 46.20 29.73 32.21
N ALA A 416 46.99 29.72 33.29
CA ALA A 416 47.68 28.51 33.72
C ALA A 416 46.72 27.42 34.24
N SER A 417 45.66 27.78 34.98
CA SER A 417 44.69 26.81 35.51
C SER A 417 43.78 26.22 34.43
N SER A 418 43.44 27.00 33.41
CA SER A 418 42.66 26.54 32.24
C SER A 418 43.50 25.64 31.32
N LEU A 419 44.79 25.92 31.14
CA LEU A 419 45.70 25.02 30.43
C LEU A 419 45.94 23.70 31.19
N LEU A 420 46.03 23.73 32.52
CA LEU A 420 46.21 22.51 33.33
C LEU A 420 44.97 21.60 33.34
N SER A 421 43.77 22.20 33.38
CA SER A 421 42.51 21.46 33.32
C SER A 421 42.26 20.87 31.92
N PHE A 422 42.69 21.55 30.86
CA PHE A 422 42.67 21.03 29.49
C PHE A 422 43.66 19.86 29.29
N TYR A 423 44.86 19.95 29.88
CA TYR A 423 45.85 18.85 29.81
C TYR A 423 45.43 17.62 30.63
N SER A 424 44.78 17.85 31.78
CA SER A 424 44.18 16.78 32.61
C SER A 424 43.07 16.05 31.86
N PHE A 425 42.19 16.79 31.17
CA PHE A 425 41.13 16.22 30.33
C PHE A 425 41.69 15.36 29.18
N LEU A 426 42.76 15.80 28.52
CA LEU A 426 43.43 15.02 27.47
C LEU A 426 44.17 13.77 28.00
N SER A 427 44.56 13.75 29.28
CA SER A 427 45.29 12.62 29.88
C SER A 427 44.37 11.54 30.48
N ASN A 428 43.11 11.87 30.77
CA ASN A 428 42.13 10.96 31.38
C ASN A 428 41.23 10.23 30.38
N GLU A 429 41.09 10.73 29.14
CA GLU A 429 40.59 9.90 28.05
C GLU A 429 41.76 9.09 27.51
N GLY A 430 41.82 7.80 27.87
CA GLY A 430 42.77 6.85 27.30
C GLY A 430 42.59 6.75 25.80
N ILE A 431 43.34 7.56 25.05
CA ILE A 431 43.47 7.44 23.60
C ILE A 431 44.30 6.17 23.33
N ARG A 432 43.59 5.08 23.03
CA ARG A 432 44.05 3.92 22.25
C ARG A 432 42.98 3.51 21.28
#